data_AF-A0A518DE39-F1
#
_entry.id   AF-A0A518DE39-F1
#
_cell.length_a   1.000
_cell.length_b   1.000
_cell.length_c   1.000
_cell.angle_alpha   90.00
_cell.angle_beta   90.00
_cell.angle_gamma   90.00
#
_symmetry.space_group_name_H-M   'P 1'
#
loop_
_entity.id
_entity.type
_entity.pdbx_description
1 polymer ?
#
loop_
_entity_poly.entity_id
_entity_poly.type
_entity_poly.pdbx_seq_one_letter_code
_entity_poly.pdbx_strand_id
1 'polypeptide(L)'
;MNRAIPFSLALLGVWLLLAPGALAQPIAAGTATYKYENTFTTRLFPGSPFNPTTDNIDLPVTSSGVFRQVWQAQVGDTIQDELFDGNATGELPGPTPVPFTLVFGADAIPGLGPFVGTFSSITQDPGDGSLTSAYKVIGGPFAQVLADGTTLYTVDPYTLDSNVLGLPYPVGTLFTGIAGSSPLVRVRLGATIDPVNDPVIGQALPGGTVRITGIVPEPSAAVLLLVGAAGAVFAARRRLSECANTSQRSPS
;
A
#
# COMPACT_ATOMS: atom_id res chain seq x y z
N MET A 1 -22.03 -53.78 42.00
CA MET A 1 -22.27 -52.41 41.53
C MET A 1 -21.26 -52.11 40.43
N ASN A 2 -21.63 -52.37 39.17
CA ASN A 2 -20.77 -52.13 38.00
C ASN A 2 -21.04 -50.73 37.47
N ARG A 3 -20.06 -49.82 37.55
CA ARG A 3 -20.09 -48.55 36.82
C ARG A 3 -19.22 -48.69 35.59
N ALA A 4 -19.82 -49.16 34.50
CA ALA A 4 -19.22 -49.02 33.17
C ALA A 4 -19.36 -47.54 32.77
N ILE A 5 -18.28 -46.78 32.85
CA ILE A 5 -18.20 -45.47 32.21
C ILE A 5 -18.26 -45.75 30.70
N PRO A 6 -19.24 -45.22 29.96
CA PRO A 6 -19.36 -45.51 28.54
C PRO A 6 -18.14 -44.93 27.80
N PHE A 7 -17.39 -45.82 27.16
CA PHE A 7 -16.24 -45.54 26.27
C PHE A 7 -16.53 -44.44 25.23
N SER A 8 -17.81 -44.15 24.98
CA SER A 8 -18.34 -43.12 24.09
C SER A 8 -18.07 -41.68 24.55
N LEU A 9 -17.92 -41.43 25.86
CA LEU A 9 -17.63 -40.08 26.39
C LEU A 9 -16.14 -39.70 26.28
N ALA A 10 -15.24 -40.70 26.23
CA ALA A 10 -13.81 -40.47 26.04
C ALA A 10 -13.46 -40.15 24.57
N LEU A 11 -14.22 -40.69 23.60
CA LEU A 11 -13.98 -40.46 22.17
C LEU A 11 -14.39 -39.04 21.70
N LEU A 12 -15.39 -38.42 22.33
CA LEU A 12 -15.76 -37.03 22.06
C LEU A 12 -14.70 -36.03 22.53
N GLY A 13 -13.97 -36.34 23.61
CA GLY A 13 -12.88 -35.50 24.11
C GLY A 13 -11.65 -35.47 23.19
N VAL A 14 -11.37 -36.58 22.48
CA VAL A 14 -10.22 -36.66 21.56
C VAL A 14 -10.49 -35.92 20.24
N TRP A 15 -11.74 -35.90 19.76
CA TRP A 15 -12.12 -35.12 18.57
C TRP A 15 -12.10 -33.59 18.82
N LEU A 16 -12.37 -33.14 20.05
CA LEU A 16 -12.23 -31.73 20.43
C LEU A 16 -10.75 -31.30 20.59
N LEU A 17 -9.83 -32.24 20.81
CA LEU A 17 -8.38 -31.98 20.88
C LEU A 17 -7.68 -32.07 19.51
N LEU A 18 -8.34 -32.63 18.50
CA LEU A 18 -7.90 -32.68 17.11
C LEU A 18 -8.55 -31.61 16.23
N ALA A 19 -9.42 -30.76 16.80
CA ALA A 19 -9.78 -29.53 16.14
C ALA A 19 -8.46 -28.75 15.96
N PRO A 20 -8.03 -28.47 14.72
CA PRO A 20 -6.99 -27.48 14.52
C PRO A 20 -7.60 -26.21 15.12
N GLY A 21 -7.12 -25.80 16.30
CA GLY A 21 -7.26 -24.40 16.67
C GLY A 21 -6.74 -23.65 15.46
N ALA A 22 -7.60 -22.88 14.79
CA ALA A 22 -7.22 -22.11 13.63
C ALA A 22 -6.20 -21.08 14.12
N LEU A 23 -4.94 -21.50 14.20
CA LEU A 23 -3.82 -20.62 14.47
C LEU A 23 -3.72 -19.75 13.23
N ALA A 24 -3.84 -18.44 13.42
CA ALA A 24 -3.60 -17.48 12.37
C ALA A 24 -2.25 -17.83 11.71
N GLN A 25 -2.26 -18.08 10.41
CA GLN A 25 -1.04 -18.40 9.68
C GLN A 25 -0.15 -17.15 9.63
N PRO A 26 1.18 -17.28 9.65
CA PRO A 26 2.04 -16.11 9.56
C PRO A 26 1.86 -15.42 8.21
N ILE A 27 1.70 -14.09 8.23
CA ILE A 27 1.88 -13.28 7.03
C ILE A 27 3.39 -13.16 6.80
N ALA A 28 3.86 -13.57 5.63
CA ALA A 28 5.26 -13.44 5.26
C ALA A 28 5.64 -11.97 5.08
N ALA A 29 6.86 -11.61 5.51
CA ALA A 29 7.42 -10.29 5.24
C ALA A 29 7.51 -10.06 3.72
N GLY A 30 7.33 -8.82 3.29
CA GLY A 30 7.38 -8.47 1.89
C GLY A 30 7.45 -6.98 1.63
N THR A 31 7.64 -6.68 0.36
CA THR A 31 7.70 -5.33 -0.18
C THR A 31 7.00 -5.34 -1.54
N ALA A 32 6.31 -4.25 -1.85
CA ALA A 32 5.75 -4.02 -3.16
C ALA A 32 5.80 -2.53 -3.50
N THR A 33 6.08 -2.25 -4.77
CA THR A 33 5.99 -0.90 -5.32
C THR A 33 4.75 -0.80 -6.21
N TYR A 34 3.86 0.13 -5.90
CA TYR A 34 2.58 0.28 -6.58
C TYR A 34 2.57 1.55 -7.43
N LYS A 35 1.95 1.46 -8.60
CA LYS A 35 1.45 2.63 -9.32
C LYS A 35 0.06 2.97 -8.81
N TYR A 36 -0.22 4.25 -8.63
CA TYR A 36 -1.51 4.70 -8.13
C TYR A 36 -1.97 5.99 -8.82
N GLU A 37 -3.28 6.18 -8.79
CA GLU A 37 -3.95 7.45 -9.05
C GLU A 37 -4.62 7.93 -7.77
N ASN A 38 -4.54 9.22 -7.48
CA ASN A 38 -5.15 9.84 -6.32
C ASN A 38 -6.00 11.02 -6.77
N THR A 39 -7.21 11.11 -6.22
CA THR A 39 -8.06 12.29 -6.31
C THR A 39 -8.48 12.74 -4.92
N PHE A 40 -8.43 14.03 -4.62
CA PHE A 40 -9.04 14.60 -3.42
C PHE A 40 -9.42 16.05 -3.67
N THR A 41 -10.01 16.73 -2.70
CA THR A 41 -10.32 18.15 -2.83
C THR A 41 -9.58 18.93 -1.77
N THR A 42 -8.93 20.02 -2.17
CA THR A 42 -8.36 21.00 -1.25
C THR A 42 -9.26 22.22 -1.23
N ARG A 43 -9.78 22.58 -0.06
CA ARG A 43 -10.48 23.83 0.16
C ARG A 43 -9.48 24.91 0.54
N LEU A 44 -9.43 26.02 -0.20
CA LEU A 44 -8.65 27.19 0.13
C LEU A 44 -9.51 28.23 0.85
N PHE A 45 -9.03 28.70 1.99
CA PHE A 45 -9.70 29.72 2.79
C PHE A 45 -9.55 31.12 2.16
N PRO A 46 -10.58 31.99 2.29
CA PRO A 46 -10.57 33.33 1.74
C PRO A 46 -9.47 34.20 2.36
N GLY A 47 -8.98 35.16 1.59
CA GLY A 47 -7.91 36.09 2.00
C GLY A 47 -6.52 35.47 2.10
N SER A 48 -6.34 34.21 1.72
CA SER A 48 -5.02 33.59 1.61
C SER A 48 -4.33 34.00 0.30
N PRO A 49 -2.98 33.90 0.20
CA PRO A 49 -2.27 34.16 -1.05
C PRO A 49 -2.75 33.30 -2.23
N PHE A 50 -3.36 32.15 -1.94
CA PHE A 50 -3.88 31.18 -2.92
C PHE A 50 -5.38 31.37 -3.21
N ASN A 51 -6.09 32.17 -2.41
CA ASN A 51 -7.49 32.51 -2.61
C ASN A 51 -7.74 33.97 -2.17
N PRO A 52 -7.57 34.96 -3.08
CA PRO A 52 -7.78 36.37 -2.77
C PRO A 52 -9.27 36.76 -2.70
N THR A 53 -10.20 35.81 -2.88
CA THR A 53 -11.64 36.08 -2.84
C THR A 53 -12.18 36.10 -1.41
N THR A 54 -13.48 36.38 -1.27
CA THR A 54 -14.19 36.42 0.01
C THR A 54 -14.78 35.09 0.44
N ASP A 55 -14.86 34.11 -0.47
CA ASP A 55 -15.47 32.81 -0.22
C ASP A 55 -14.44 31.68 -0.30
N ASN A 56 -14.78 30.52 0.25
CA ASN A 56 -13.97 29.32 0.09
C ASN A 56 -13.95 28.87 -1.37
N ILE A 57 -12.78 28.41 -1.84
CA ILE A 57 -12.64 27.79 -3.15
C ILE A 57 -12.27 26.32 -2.96
N ASP A 58 -13.06 25.43 -3.55
CA ASP A 58 -12.79 23.99 -3.56
C ASP A 58 -12.08 23.61 -4.86
N LEU A 59 -10.83 23.17 -4.73
CA LEU A 59 -9.99 22.76 -5.85
C LEU A 59 -9.88 21.23 -5.88
N PRO A 60 -10.41 20.55 -6.92
CA PRO A 60 -10.09 19.15 -7.12
C PRO A 60 -8.61 19.00 -7.41
N VAL A 61 -7.96 18.09 -6.69
CA VAL A 61 -6.57 17.73 -6.84
C VAL A 61 -6.52 16.32 -7.40
N THR A 62 -5.81 16.15 -8.52
CA THR A 62 -5.56 14.83 -9.11
C THR A 62 -4.06 14.62 -9.22
N SER A 63 -3.62 13.39 -9.00
CA SER A 63 -2.21 13.04 -9.13
C SER A 63 -2.03 11.57 -9.47
N SER A 64 -0.91 11.23 -10.08
CA SER A 64 -0.52 9.85 -10.36
C SER A 64 0.95 9.63 -10.06
N GLY A 65 1.30 8.45 -9.53
CA GLY A 65 2.68 8.18 -9.23
C GLY A 65 2.93 6.80 -8.66
N VAL A 66 3.98 6.69 -7.85
CA VAL A 66 4.44 5.42 -7.27
C VAL A 66 4.65 5.56 -5.78
N PHE A 67 4.32 4.50 -5.03
CA PHE A 67 4.73 4.36 -3.65
C PHE A 67 5.23 2.96 -3.34
N ARG A 68 6.15 2.86 -2.39
CA ARG A 68 6.64 1.58 -1.86
C ARG A 68 6.03 1.30 -0.50
N GLN A 69 5.50 0.09 -0.35
CA GLN A 69 5.01 -0.45 0.91
C GLN A 69 5.93 -1.56 1.37
N VAL A 70 6.26 -1.58 2.66
CA VAL A 70 7.01 -2.67 3.30
C VAL A 70 6.21 -3.18 4.48
N TRP A 71 6.03 -4.50 4.57
CA TRP A 71 5.38 -5.15 5.71
C TRP A 71 6.29 -6.24 6.27
N GLN A 72 6.29 -6.35 7.60
CA GLN A 72 7.11 -7.35 8.30
C GLN A 72 6.35 -8.67 8.45
N ALA A 73 7.09 -9.74 8.73
CA ALA A 73 6.48 -11.02 9.05
C ALA A 73 5.75 -10.89 10.39
N GLN A 74 4.45 -11.16 10.42
CA GLN A 74 3.62 -10.97 11.59
C GLN A 74 2.58 -12.08 11.71
N VAL A 75 2.16 -12.35 12.94
CA VAL A 75 1.12 -13.32 13.30
C VAL A 75 0.07 -12.59 14.13
N GLY A 76 -1.20 -12.81 13.81
CA GLY A 76 -2.33 -12.20 14.51
C GLY A 76 -3.18 -11.32 13.62
N ASP A 77 -4.19 -10.70 14.22
CA ASP A 77 -5.27 -10.05 13.48
C ASP A 77 -4.99 -8.57 13.16
N THR A 78 -3.81 -8.06 13.50
CA THR A 78 -3.42 -6.66 13.27
C THR A 78 -1.96 -6.55 12.84
N ILE A 79 -1.70 -5.80 11.77
CA ILE A 79 -0.35 -5.56 11.24
C ILE A 79 -0.13 -4.07 11.02
N GLN A 80 1.00 -3.54 11.49
CA GLN A 80 1.47 -2.20 11.11
C GLN A 80 2.44 -2.28 9.93
N ASP A 81 2.30 -1.33 9.00
CA ASP A 81 3.23 -1.11 7.91
C ASP A 81 3.51 0.38 7.71
N GLU A 82 4.53 0.65 6.89
CA GLU A 82 4.98 1.99 6.56
C GLU A 82 5.06 2.15 5.03
N LEU A 83 4.61 3.29 4.55
CA LEU A 83 4.74 3.73 3.16
C LEU A 83 5.94 4.69 3.11
N PHE A 84 7.06 4.19 2.59
CA PHE A 84 8.37 4.84 2.76
C PHE A 84 8.58 6.02 1.81
N ASP A 85 8.16 5.89 0.55
CA ASP A 85 8.46 6.87 -0.49
C ASP A 85 7.30 6.95 -1.47
N GLY A 86 6.44 7.96 -1.32
CA GLY A 86 5.36 8.24 -2.25
C GLY A 86 5.61 9.53 -2.98
N ASN A 87 5.67 9.49 -4.31
CA ASN A 87 5.63 10.68 -5.14
C ASN A 87 4.55 10.54 -6.21
N ALA A 88 3.89 11.66 -6.53
CA ALA A 88 3.00 11.75 -7.67
C ALA A 88 3.06 13.14 -8.28
N THR A 89 2.86 13.21 -9.59
CA THR A 89 2.69 14.49 -10.29
C THR A 89 1.21 14.79 -10.42
N GLY A 90 0.83 16.04 -10.23
CA GLY A 90 -0.54 16.50 -10.37
C GLY A 90 -0.62 17.96 -10.78
N GLU A 91 -1.84 18.46 -10.94
CA GLU A 91 -2.11 19.85 -11.29
C GLU A 91 -3.21 20.44 -10.40
N LEU A 92 -3.00 21.67 -9.93
CA LEU A 92 -4.06 22.48 -9.34
C LEU A 92 -4.85 23.15 -10.48
N PRO A 93 -6.19 23.09 -10.45
CA PRO A 93 -7.04 23.65 -11.49
C PRO A 93 -6.99 25.18 -11.46
N GLY A 94 -6.98 25.80 -12.63
CA GLY A 94 -6.97 27.25 -12.80
C GLY A 94 -6.94 27.67 -14.28
N PRO A 95 -6.97 28.98 -14.59
CA PRO A 95 -6.85 29.49 -15.97
C PRO A 95 -5.55 29.04 -16.64
N THR A 96 -4.51 28.84 -15.84
CA THR A 96 -3.30 28.11 -16.20
C THR A 96 -3.08 27.07 -15.11
N PRO A 97 -3.18 25.76 -15.41
CA PRO A 97 -2.95 24.71 -14.42
C PRO A 97 -1.58 24.86 -13.77
N VAL A 98 -1.53 24.72 -12.45
CA VAL A 98 -0.27 24.83 -11.68
C VAL A 98 0.21 23.42 -11.37
N PRO A 99 1.29 22.94 -11.99
CA PRO A 99 1.82 21.61 -11.71
C PRO A 99 2.43 21.56 -10.31
N PHE A 100 2.28 20.41 -9.67
CA PHE A 100 2.88 20.12 -8.37
C PHE A 100 3.37 18.68 -8.30
N THR A 101 4.26 18.43 -7.34
CA THR A 101 4.64 17.08 -6.90
C THR A 101 4.01 16.82 -5.54
N LEU A 102 3.11 15.83 -5.46
CA LEU A 102 2.64 15.29 -4.20
C LEU A 102 3.73 14.39 -3.64
N VAL A 103 4.07 14.59 -2.36
CA VAL A 103 5.02 13.76 -1.66
C VAL A 103 4.50 13.36 -0.28
N PHE A 104 4.80 12.14 0.14
CA PHE A 104 4.50 11.61 1.46
C PHE A 104 5.46 10.50 1.84
N GLY A 105 5.49 10.17 3.12
CA GLY A 105 6.44 9.21 3.69
C GLY A 105 7.52 9.90 4.51
N ALA A 106 8.14 9.13 5.41
CA ALA A 106 9.09 9.64 6.40
C ALA A 106 10.32 10.30 5.76
N ASP A 107 10.72 9.84 4.58
CA ASP A 107 11.94 10.26 3.88
C ASP A 107 11.67 11.30 2.78
N ALA A 108 10.41 11.70 2.56
CA ALA A 108 10.03 12.59 1.47
C ALA A 108 10.45 14.05 1.69
N ILE A 109 10.10 14.62 2.85
CA ILE A 109 10.47 15.97 3.27
C ILE A 109 10.88 15.92 4.75
N PRO A 110 12.05 16.48 5.13
CA PRO A 110 12.46 16.54 6.53
C PRO A 110 11.39 17.18 7.42
N GLY A 111 10.95 16.43 8.43
CA GLY A 111 9.97 16.89 9.42
C GLY A 111 8.50 16.71 9.03
N LEU A 112 8.18 16.14 7.86
CA LEU A 112 6.78 15.89 7.48
C LEU A 112 6.15 14.80 8.35
N GLY A 113 6.90 13.74 8.66
CA GLY A 113 6.42 12.60 9.43
C GLY A 113 6.07 11.39 8.54
N PRO A 114 5.84 10.22 9.13
CA PRO A 114 5.62 8.98 8.39
C PRO A 114 4.18 8.88 7.86
N PHE A 115 4.03 8.15 6.75
CA PHE A 115 2.73 7.67 6.29
C PHE A 115 2.61 6.20 6.66
N VAL A 116 1.73 5.89 7.60
CA VAL A 116 1.63 4.57 8.24
C VAL A 116 0.34 3.88 7.83
N GLY A 117 0.31 2.56 7.96
CA GLY A 117 -0.92 1.81 7.80
C GLY A 117 -1.08 0.73 8.85
N THR A 118 -2.33 0.28 8.99
CA THR A 118 -2.72 -0.79 9.89
C THR A 118 -3.72 -1.71 9.19
N PHE A 119 -3.39 -2.99 9.10
CA PHE A 119 -4.35 -4.05 8.77
C PHE A 119 -5.07 -4.50 10.03
N SER A 120 -6.33 -4.86 9.89
CA SER A 120 -7.15 -5.47 10.92
C SER A 120 -8.12 -6.49 10.30
N SER A 121 -8.70 -7.36 11.12
CA SER A 121 -9.68 -8.37 10.68
C SER A 121 -9.12 -9.28 9.57
N ILE A 122 -7.87 -9.69 9.75
CA ILE A 122 -7.11 -10.48 8.78
C ILE A 122 -7.70 -11.89 8.70
N THR A 123 -8.07 -12.31 7.50
CA THR A 123 -8.46 -13.68 7.15
C THR A 123 -7.50 -14.22 6.11
N GLN A 124 -7.01 -15.45 6.30
CA GLN A 124 -6.03 -16.07 5.42
C GLN A 124 -6.49 -17.44 4.91
N ASP A 125 -6.00 -17.83 3.75
CA ASP A 125 -6.16 -19.17 3.22
C ASP A 125 -5.35 -20.15 4.09
N PRO A 126 -5.97 -21.23 4.61
CA PRO A 126 -5.29 -22.18 5.48
C PRO A 126 -4.25 -23.05 4.75
N GLY A 127 -4.29 -23.11 3.41
CA GLY A 127 -3.38 -23.90 2.60
C GLY A 127 -2.02 -23.24 2.39
N ASP A 128 -2.01 -21.94 2.07
CA ASP A 128 -0.78 -21.21 1.73
C ASP A 128 -0.50 -19.96 2.59
N GLY A 129 -1.40 -19.59 3.51
CA GLY A 129 -1.26 -18.43 4.38
C GLY A 129 -1.47 -17.08 3.68
N SER A 130 -1.87 -17.09 2.40
CA SER A 130 -2.17 -15.88 1.64
C SER A 130 -3.38 -15.14 2.23
N LEU A 131 -3.38 -13.82 2.10
CA LEU A 131 -4.47 -12.99 2.61
C LEU A 131 -5.72 -13.18 1.75
N THR A 132 -6.82 -13.63 2.36
CA THR A 132 -8.16 -13.67 1.73
C THR A 132 -8.87 -12.34 1.88
N SER A 133 -8.79 -11.72 3.06
CA SER A 133 -9.38 -10.41 3.32
C SER A 133 -8.72 -9.73 4.52
N ALA A 134 -8.57 -8.40 4.46
CA ALA A 134 -8.32 -7.57 5.63
C ALA A 134 -8.94 -6.19 5.45
N TYR A 135 -9.32 -5.56 6.57
CA TYR A 135 -9.61 -4.13 6.60
C TYR A 135 -8.31 -3.35 6.80
N LYS A 136 -8.03 -2.41 5.91
CA LYS A 136 -6.80 -1.62 5.90
C LYS A 136 -7.14 -0.16 6.10
N VAL A 137 -6.50 0.47 7.08
CA VAL A 137 -6.44 1.92 7.25
C VAL A 137 -5.02 2.38 6.95
N ILE A 138 -4.86 3.40 6.13
CA ILE A 138 -3.59 4.08 5.88
C ILE A 138 -3.76 5.56 6.17
N GLY A 139 -2.72 6.23 6.64
CA GLY A 139 -2.78 7.66 6.82
C GLY A 139 -1.48 8.29 7.22
N GLY A 140 -1.38 9.58 6.93
CA GLY A 140 -0.22 10.37 7.27
C GLY A 140 -0.34 11.78 6.71
N PRO A 141 0.61 12.65 7.08
CA PRO A 141 0.75 13.96 6.48
C PRO A 141 1.26 13.84 5.03
N PHE A 142 0.97 14.85 4.22
CA PHE A 142 1.47 14.96 2.85
C PHE A 142 1.90 16.39 2.55
N ALA A 143 2.67 16.55 1.48
CA ALA A 143 3.04 17.85 0.95
C ALA A 143 2.83 17.92 -0.57
N GLN A 144 2.45 19.10 -1.06
CA GLN A 144 2.41 19.47 -2.47
C GLN A 144 3.50 20.51 -2.71
N VAL A 145 4.52 20.13 -3.49
CA VAL A 145 5.59 21.05 -3.91
C VAL A 145 5.21 21.60 -5.28
N LEU A 146 4.83 22.88 -5.32
CA LEU A 146 4.46 23.59 -6.55
C LEU A 146 5.71 23.81 -7.42
N ALA A 147 5.49 24.07 -8.72
CA ALA A 147 6.59 24.27 -9.67
C ALA A 147 7.50 25.47 -9.38
N ASP A 148 7.04 26.45 -8.61
CA ASP A 148 7.85 27.59 -8.14
C ASP A 148 8.68 27.28 -6.88
N GLY A 149 8.56 26.07 -6.33
CA GLY A 149 9.23 25.62 -5.11
C GLY A 149 8.41 25.82 -3.84
N THR A 150 7.24 26.47 -3.92
CA THR A 150 6.35 26.63 -2.77
C THR A 150 5.87 25.28 -2.27
N THR A 151 5.98 25.02 -0.97
CA THR A 151 5.52 23.78 -0.36
C THR A 151 4.25 24.02 0.45
N LEU A 152 3.16 23.36 0.05
CA LEU A 152 1.94 23.25 0.83
C LEU A 152 1.96 21.93 1.58
N TYR A 153 1.63 21.89 2.87
CA TYR A 153 1.73 20.64 3.64
C TYR A 153 0.65 20.51 4.71
N THR A 154 0.43 19.29 5.16
CA THR A 154 -0.40 18.97 6.33
C THR A 154 0.45 18.45 7.48
N VAL A 155 -0.07 18.59 8.70
CA VAL A 155 0.53 18.03 9.92
C VAL A 155 -0.31 16.86 10.42
N ASP A 156 -1.61 17.10 10.51
CA ASP A 156 -2.57 16.06 10.86
C ASP A 156 -2.70 15.05 9.71
N PRO A 157 -2.95 13.77 10.03
CA PRO A 157 -2.98 12.72 9.02
C PRO A 157 -4.22 12.84 8.12
N TYR A 158 -4.02 12.63 6.82
CA TYR A 158 -5.11 12.31 5.91
C TYR A 158 -5.28 10.78 5.88
N THR A 159 -6.40 10.29 6.41
CA THR A 159 -6.63 8.84 6.57
C THR A 159 -7.56 8.30 5.49
N LEU A 160 -7.17 7.18 4.89
CA LEU A 160 -7.95 6.42 3.93
C LEU A 160 -8.14 4.99 4.41
N ASP A 161 -9.22 4.34 4.01
CA ASP A 161 -9.48 2.94 4.28
C ASP A 161 -9.85 2.13 3.04
N SER A 162 -9.70 0.81 3.14
CA SER A 162 -10.07 -0.15 2.11
C SER A 162 -10.28 -1.54 2.67
N ASN A 163 -11.08 -2.36 1.97
CA ASN A 163 -11.05 -3.80 2.13
C ASN A 163 -10.09 -4.37 1.08
N VAL A 164 -9.01 -5.00 1.54
CA VAL A 164 -8.01 -5.61 0.67
C VAL A 164 -8.20 -7.13 0.62
N LEU A 165 -7.86 -7.73 -0.51
CA LEU A 165 -8.04 -9.16 -0.78
C LEU A 165 -6.71 -9.89 -1.06
N GLY A 166 -5.58 -9.27 -0.71
CA GLY A 166 -4.26 -9.82 -1.02
C GLY A 166 -3.13 -8.84 -0.75
N LEU A 167 -1.94 -9.40 -0.53
CA LEU A 167 -0.66 -8.70 -0.58
C LEU A 167 0.23 -9.39 -1.62
N PRO A 168 0.85 -8.66 -2.57
CA PRO A 168 0.63 -7.25 -2.87
C PRO A 168 -0.83 -6.91 -3.21
N TYR A 169 -1.24 -5.65 -3.04
CA TYR A 169 -2.61 -5.22 -3.35
C TYR A 169 -2.98 -5.53 -4.81
N PRO A 170 -4.15 -6.15 -5.05
CA PRO A 170 -4.66 -6.33 -6.40
C PRO A 170 -4.80 -5.00 -7.15
N VAL A 171 -4.52 -4.99 -8.45
CA VAL A 171 -4.82 -3.83 -9.31
C VAL A 171 -6.32 -3.54 -9.26
N GLY A 172 -6.67 -2.27 -9.10
CA GLY A 172 -8.04 -1.81 -8.91
C GLY A 172 -8.46 -1.67 -7.45
N THR A 173 -7.64 -2.09 -6.48
CA THR A 173 -7.87 -1.79 -5.05
C THR A 173 -8.07 -0.29 -4.85
N LEU A 174 -9.14 0.08 -4.15
CA LEU A 174 -9.56 1.46 -3.93
C LEU A 174 -9.51 1.79 -2.44
N PHE A 175 -8.73 2.79 -2.08
CA PHE A 175 -8.73 3.40 -0.76
C PHE A 175 -9.58 4.67 -0.79
N THR A 176 -10.39 4.89 0.24
CA THR A 176 -11.33 6.03 0.32
C THR A 176 -11.05 6.84 1.57
N GLY A 177 -11.08 8.17 1.46
CA GLY A 177 -10.86 9.08 2.58
C GLY A 177 -11.98 8.96 3.62
N ILE A 178 -11.60 8.69 4.87
CA ILE A 178 -12.54 8.48 5.98
C ILE A 178 -13.23 9.81 6.34
N ALA A 179 -14.52 9.75 6.66
CA ALA A 179 -15.26 10.91 7.15
C ALA A 179 -14.60 11.49 8.42
N GLY A 180 -14.38 12.80 8.46
CA GLY A 180 -13.70 13.49 9.57
C GLY A 180 -12.19 13.64 9.39
N SER A 181 -11.58 13.00 8.39
CA SER A 181 -10.21 13.29 7.97
C SER A 181 -10.19 14.59 7.17
N SER A 182 -9.94 15.72 7.84
CA SER A 182 -9.87 17.04 7.21
C SER A 182 -8.69 17.87 7.71
N PRO A 183 -7.44 17.42 7.47
CA PRO A 183 -6.26 18.11 7.97
C PRO A 183 -6.12 19.49 7.32
N LEU A 184 -5.67 20.45 8.13
CA LEU A 184 -5.39 21.80 7.66
C LEU A 184 -4.16 21.81 6.74
N VAL A 185 -4.24 22.59 5.67
CA VAL A 185 -3.16 22.82 4.71
C VAL A 185 -2.47 24.14 5.04
N ARG A 186 -1.15 24.08 5.16
CA ARG A 186 -0.27 25.22 5.51
C ARG A 186 0.71 25.52 4.38
N VAL A 187 1.17 26.75 4.32
CA VAL A 187 2.27 27.16 3.42
C VAL A 187 3.56 27.22 4.21
N ARG A 188 4.58 26.48 3.78
CA ARG A 188 5.91 26.54 4.39
C ARG A 188 6.60 27.86 4.01
N LEU A 189 6.96 28.68 5.01
CA LEU A 189 7.65 29.96 4.79
C LEU A 189 9.19 29.84 4.87
N GLY A 190 9.70 28.81 5.54
CA GLY A 190 11.12 28.66 5.84
C GLY A 190 11.75 27.38 5.29
N ALA A 191 13.02 27.17 5.67
CA ALA A 191 13.81 26.00 5.27
C ALA A 191 13.39 24.70 5.99
N THR A 192 12.42 24.72 6.89
CA THR A 192 11.88 23.55 7.60
C THR A 192 10.37 23.71 7.76
N ILE A 193 9.67 22.60 8.02
CA ILE A 193 8.26 22.64 8.42
C ILE A 193 8.16 23.28 9.81
N ASP A 194 7.32 24.31 9.94
CA ASP A 194 7.05 24.99 11.21
C ASP A 194 5.54 25.24 11.38
N PRO A 195 4.79 24.27 11.93
CA PRO A 195 3.34 24.38 12.07
C PRO A 195 2.86 25.53 12.96
N VAL A 196 3.74 26.09 13.79
CA VAL A 196 3.39 27.19 14.70
C VAL A 196 3.35 28.50 13.93
N ASN A 197 4.31 28.72 13.05
CA ASN A 197 4.48 29.98 12.33
C ASN A 197 3.98 29.94 10.88
N ASP A 198 3.88 28.76 10.27
CA ASP A 198 3.42 28.60 8.89
C ASP A 198 1.90 28.83 8.80
N PRO A 199 1.45 29.76 7.93
CA PRO A 199 0.05 30.15 7.84
C PRO A 199 -0.81 29.00 7.29
N VAL A 200 -1.98 28.82 7.90
CA VAL A 200 -3.03 27.95 7.36
C VAL A 200 -3.70 28.66 6.19
N ILE A 201 -3.74 27.99 5.04
CA ILE A 201 -4.36 28.51 3.81
C ILE A 201 -5.59 27.71 3.38
N GLY A 202 -5.87 26.59 4.03
CA GLY A 202 -6.95 25.71 3.62
C GLY A 202 -7.04 24.43 4.42
N GLN A 203 -7.73 23.45 3.84
CA GLN A 203 -7.89 22.11 4.39
C GLN A 203 -8.08 21.09 3.27
N ALA A 204 -7.59 19.87 3.46
CA ALA A 204 -7.95 18.75 2.60
C ALA A 204 -9.34 18.24 3.03
N LEU A 205 -10.24 18.04 2.07
CA LEU A 205 -11.60 17.57 2.35
C LEU A 205 -11.66 16.04 2.37
N PRO A 206 -12.60 15.44 3.13
CA PRO A 206 -12.79 14.00 3.14
C PRO A 206 -13.38 13.52 1.80
N GLY A 207 -13.30 12.22 1.54
CA GLY A 207 -13.85 11.62 0.31
C GLY A 207 -12.88 11.58 -0.88
N GLY A 208 -11.59 11.87 -0.67
CA GLY A 208 -10.56 11.57 -1.65
C GLY A 208 -10.42 10.05 -1.88
N THR A 209 -9.85 9.64 -3.00
CA THR A 209 -9.66 8.24 -3.34
C THR A 209 -8.24 7.98 -3.82
N VAL A 210 -7.69 6.81 -3.49
CA VAL A 210 -6.43 6.31 -4.05
C VAL A 210 -6.72 4.96 -4.70
N ARG A 211 -6.48 4.85 -6.00
CA ARG A 211 -6.67 3.62 -6.76
C ARG A 211 -5.33 3.05 -7.18
N ILE A 212 -5.10 1.77 -6.87
CA ILE A 212 -3.93 1.03 -7.36
C ILE A 212 -4.12 0.72 -8.85
N THR A 213 -3.22 1.20 -9.70
CA THR A 213 -3.29 1.03 -11.16
C THR A 213 -2.27 0.03 -11.70
N GLY A 214 -1.29 -0.37 -10.90
CA GLY A 214 -0.31 -1.37 -11.28
C GLY A 214 0.64 -1.74 -10.15
N ILE A 215 1.40 -2.81 -10.36
CA ILE A 215 2.51 -3.22 -9.51
C ILE A 215 3.78 -3.10 -10.36
N VAL A 216 4.80 -2.43 -9.84
CA VAL A 216 6.11 -2.34 -10.47
C VAL A 216 6.87 -3.63 -10.16
N PRO A 217 7.26 -4.43 -11.16
CA PRO A 217 8.02 -5.66 -10.92
C PRO A 217 9.37 -5.32 -10.28
N GLU A 218 9.73 -6.02 -9.20
CA GLU A 218 11.08 -5.88 -8.66
C GLU A 218 12.10 -6.47 -9.65
N PRO A 219 13.25 -5.80 -9.88
CA PRO A 219 14.25 -6.28 -10.83
C PRO A 219 14.80 -7.67 -10.48
N SER A 220 14.78 -8.06 -9.19
CA SER A 220 15.15 -9.39 -8.70
C SER A 220 14.24 -10.51 -9.24
N ALA A 221 12.93 -10.26 -9.37
CA ALA A 221 11.97 -11.23 -9.91
C ALA A 221 12.14 -11.45 -11.43
N ALA A 222 12.51 -10.39 -12.16
CA ALA A 222 12.82 -10.49 -13.59
C ALA A 222 14.09 -11.32 -13.85
N VAL A 223 15.11 -11.18 -13.00
CA VAL A 223 16.35 -11.97 -13.10
C VAL A 223 16.10 -13.45 -12.81
N LEU A 224 15.29 -13.79 -11.80
CA LEU A 224 14.92 -15.19 -11.50
C LEU A 224 14.13 -15.85 -12.63
N LEU A 225 13.20 -15.11 -13.27
CA LEU A 225 12.47 -15.60 -14.45
C LEU A 225 13.40 -15.83 -15.66
N LEU A 226 14.38 -14.93 -15.88
CA LEU A 226 15.35 -15.07 -16.96
C LEU A 226 16.33 -16.22 -16.74
N VAL A 227 16.81 -16.41 -15.51
CA VAL A 227 17.68 -17.55 -15.14
C VAL A 227 16.91 -18.87 -15.20
N GLY A 228 15.65 -18.89 -14.76
CA GLY A 228 14.77 -20.05 -14.86
C GLY A 228 14.48 -20.44 -16.31
N ALA A 229 14.20 -19.48 -17.17
CA ALA A 229 14.02 -19.70 -18.61
C ALA A 229 15.30 -20.18 -19.29
N ALA A 230 16.46 -19.60 -18.95
CA ALA A 230 17.75 -20.05 -19.46
C ALA A 230 18.11 -21.48 -19.01
N GLY A 231 17.82 -21.82 -17.75
CA GLY A 231 18.02 -23.16 -17.18
C GLY A 231 17.12 -24.23 -17.83
N ALA A 232 15.85 -23.90 -18.09
CA ALA A 232 14.91 -24.79 -18.77
C ALA A 232 15.34 -25.05 -20.23
N VAL A 233 15.81 -24.01 -20.94
CA VAL A 233 16.34 -24.15 -22.31
C VAL A 233 17.62 -25.00 -22.34
N PHE A 234 18.52 -24.84 -21.37
CA PHE A 234 19.73 -25.66 -21.29
C PHE A 234 19.43 -27.13 -20.95
N ALA A 235 18.50 -27.38 -20.02
CA ALA A 235 18.05 -28.73 -19.69
C ALA A 235 17.34 -29.42 -20.87
N ALA A 236 16.51 -28.68 -21.63
CA ALA A 236 15.86 -29.20 -22.82
C ALA A 236 16.88 -29.54 -23.93
N ARG A 237 17.89 -28.69 -24.15
CA ARG A 237 18.97 -28.97 -25.12
C ARG A 237 19.79 -30.20 -24.72
N ARG A 238 20.13 -30.36 -23.44
CA ARG A 238 20.87 -31.53 -22.96
C ARG A 238 20.12 -32.84 -23.18
N ARG A 239 18.81 -32.87 -22.92
CA ARG A 239 17.97 -34.06 -23.19
C ARG A 239 17.87 -34.40 -24.68
N LEU A 240 17.80 -33.40 -25.56
CA LEU A 240 17.81 -33.61 -27.01
C LEU A 240 19.15 -34.17 -27.50
N SER A 241 20.27 -33.71 -26.94
CA SER A 241 21.60 -34.26 -27.24
C SER A 241 21.78 -35.70 -26.75
N GLU A 242 21.22 -36.05 -25.58
CA GLU A 242 21.27 -37.41 -25.03
C GLU A 242 20.42 -38.40 -25.86
N CYS A 243 19.26 -37.98 -26.37
CA CYS A 243 18.44 -38.77 -27.31
C CYS A 243 19.11 -38.95 -28.69
N ALA A 244 19.81 -37.93 -29.19
CA ALA A 244 20.51 -38.03 -30.47
C ALA A 244 21.66 -39.07 -30.41
N ASN A 245 22.35 -39.15 -29.28
CA ASN A 245 23.51 -40.04 -29.09
C ASN A 245 23.10 -41.51 -28.84
N THR A 246 21.85 -41.77 -28.42
CA THR A 246 21.33 -43.13 -28.26
C THR A 246 20.86 -43.75 -29.57
N SER A 247 20.55 -42.96 -30.60
CA SER A 247 20.18 -43.50 -31.92
C SER A 247 21.37 -43.95 -32.78
N GLN A 248 22.61 -43.58 -32.42
CA GLN A 248 23.83 -43.95 -33.15
C GLN A 248 24.52 -45.24 -32.64
N ARG A 249 24.01 -45.87 -31.57
CA ARG A 249 24.51 -47.17 -31.09
C ARG A 249 23.50 -48.27 -31.34
N SER A 250 23.29 -48.61 -32.61
CA SER A 250 22.73 -49.91 -32.97
C SER A 250 23.75 -50.59 -33.90
N PRO A 251 24.58 -51.52 -33.40
CA PRO A 251 25.49 -52.27 -34.24
C PRO A 251 24.74 -53.47 -34.85
N SER A 252 24.72 -53.52 -36.17
CA SER A 252 24.66 -54.76 -36.95
C SER A 252 26.05 -55.37 -37.05
#